data_AF-A0A920KAX8-F1
#
_entry.id   AF-A0A920KAX8-F1
#
_cell.length_a   1.000
_cell.length_b   1.000
_cell.length_c   1.000
_cell.angle_alpha   90.00
_cell.angle_beta   90.00
_cell.angle_gamma   90.00
#
_symmetry.space_group_name_H-M   'P 1'
#
loop_
_entity.id
_entity.type
_entity.pdbx_description
1 polymer ?
#
loop_
_entity_poly.entity_id
_entity_poly.type
_entity_poly.pdbx_seq_one_letter_code
_entity_poly.pdbx_strand_id
1 'polypeptide(L)'
;MYKVDIDYVVEDNQIIIIDEFSGRKMPGRRWSEGLHQSIEAKENVTIQNDNQTYASITFQNYFRLFNKISGMTGTADTEATEFQQIYNLEVVAIPTHKKMIRNDHVDLVYLTMKEKYRAIVDEVKKIHDKQQPILIGTTSIESSELLSKLLKKENIKHSVLNAKHHQKEAQIIADAGKINSVTIATNMAGRGTDIVLGGSKLIGSNTIDSNSIDEVQKLGGLHIIGTERHESRRIDNQLRGRSGRQGDPGESRFFLSLEDNLMRIFASDKVSDIVKKLGMQEGEAIEHKWVSKSIENAQKRVEAHNFDIRKTLLEYDDISNEQRKVIYNQRDQILKITDFSEVIKNIIEQGIVYVLENNINRELPIVNWDLDNLMKILNNELNINLNFDVLNDKDSSNYYIELQAVINKNVIEKIQINLKDLNEKDRSDLFKNIVLTVIDENWRNHLNAMDYLRQGIGLRGYAQKNPKNEYKRESFEMFEEMLLSINYEITKILTRIKINNSNKSNISNNITKSPTMNSNKKSNDPRCLLNSKNIDIPRNKKCPVTNMKFKQCCGKI
;
A
#
# COMPACT_ATOMS: atom_id res chain seq x y z
N MET A 1 -11.36 1.80 27.15
CA MET A 1 -11.02 2.75 26.07
C MET A 1 -12.17 2.83 25.07
N TYR A 2 -12.65 1.69 24.56
CA TYR A 2 -13.87 1.62 23.74
C TYR A 2 -15.13 1.42 24.57
N LYS A 3 -16.21 2.14 24.22
CA LYS A 3 -17.50 2.17 24.91
C LYS A 3 -18.62 1.65 24.01
N VAL A 4 -19.46 0.80 24.59
CA VAL A 4 -20.75 0.37 24.02
C VAL A 4 -21.62 1.60 23.76
N ASP A 5 -22.35 1.58 22.64
CA ASP A 5 -23.27 2.60 22.13
C ASP A 5 -22.63 3.94 21.73
N ILE A 6 -21.29 4.02 21.74
CA ILE A 6 -20.53 5.18 21.27
C ILE A 6 -19.59 4.75 20.14
N ASP A 7 -18.70 3.79 20.43
CA ASP A 7 -17.69 3.33 19.47
C ASP A 7 -18.13 2.07 18.71
N TYR A 8 -19.02 1.28 19.32
CA TYR A 8 -19.66 0.10 18.71
C TYR A 8 -21.01 -0.20 19.34
N VAL A 9 -21.81 -0.99 18.63
CA VAL A 9 -23.01 -1.65 19.14
C VAL A 9 -22.86 -3.17 19.04
N VAL A 10 -23.56 -3.90 19.91
CA VAL A 10 -23.68 -5.36 19.84
C VAL A 10 -25.02 -5.71 19.19
N GLU A 11 -25.00 -6.33 18.02
CA GLU A 11 -26.21 -6.77 17.30
C GLU A 11 -25.98 -8.14 16.68
N ASP A 12 -27.02 -8.99 16.69
CA ASP A 12 -26.99 -10.34 16.11
C ASP A 12 -25.77 -11.18 16.54
N ASN A 13 -25.36 -11.04 17.81
CA ASN A 13 -24.18 -11.68 18.36
C ASN A 13 -22.90 -11.38 17.54
N GLN A 14 -22.76 -10.12 17.12
CA GLN A 14 -21.57 -9.54 16.46
C GLN A 14 -21.33 -8.10 16.94
N ILE A 15 -20.07 -7.66 16.90
CA ILE A 15 -19.70 -6.28 17.20
C ILE A 15 -19.75 -5.46 15.91
N ILE A 16 -20.56 -4.39 15.89
CA ILE A 16 -20.67 -3.47 14.76
C ILE A 16 -20.07 -2.12 15.15
N ILE A 17 -19.03 -1.72 14.43
CA ILE A 17 -18.34 -0.43 14.66
C ILE A 17 -19.26 0.72 14.27
N ILE A 18 -19.30 1.76 15.10
CA ILE A 18 -19.96 3.02 14.79
C ILE A 18 -18.89 3.99 14.30
N ASP A 19 -19.12 4.57 13.13
CA ASP A 19 -18.25 5.62 12.60
C ASP A 19 -18.37 6.88 13.46
N GLU A 20 -17.26 7.30 14.08
CA GLU A 20 -17.21 8.51 14.93
C GLU A 20 -17.67 9.78 14.20
N PHE A 21 -17.47 9.85 12.87
CA PHE A 21 -17.79 11.06 12.11
C PHE A 21 -19.22 11.07 11.56
N SER A 22 -19.78 9.90 11.22
CA SER A 22 -21.11 9.81 10.60
C SER A 22 -22.20 9.24 11.50
N GLY A 23 -21.84 8.67 12.65
CA GLY A 23 -22.73 7.94 13.54
C GLY A 23 -23.35 6.69 12.90
N ARG A 24 -22.84 6.27 11.74
CA ARG A 24 -23.37 5.14 10.98
C ARG A 24 -22.72 3.85 11.44
N LYS A 25 -23.55 2.81 11.53
CA LYS A 25 -23.10 1.43 11.67
C LYS A 25 -22.29 1.03 10.44
N MET A 26 -21.11 0.46 10.65
CA MET A 26 -20.21 -0.03 9.61
C MET A 26 -20.14 -1.56 9.63
N PRO A 27 -21.18 -2.27 9.16
CA PRO A 27 -21.18 -3.73 9.12
C PRO A 27 -20.05 -4.24 8.22
N GLY A 28 -19.34 -5.27 8.70
CA GLY A 28 -18.20 -5.88 7.99
C GLY A 28 -16.86 -5.19 8.20
N ARG A 29 -16.80 -4.04 8.91
CA ARG A 29 -15.55 -3.47 9.41
C ARG A 29 -15.22 -4.03 10.78
N ARG A 30 -13.95 -4.40 10.97
CA ARG A 30 -13.42 -4.91 12.24
C ARG A 30 -12.19 -4.08 12.62
N TRP A 31 -11.96 -3.92 13.91
CA TRP A 31 -10.70 -3.36 14.39
C TRP A 31 -9.60 -4.39 14.24
N SER A 32 -8.46 -3.97 13.72
CA SER A 32 -7.30 -4.83 13.53
C SER A 32 -6.65 -5.19 14.88
N GLU A 33 -5.59 -6.01 14.83
CA GLU A 33 -4.67 -6.24 15.95
C GLU A 33 -5.27 -7.03 17.13
N GLY A 34 -6.25 -7.88 16.88
CA GLY A 34 -6.92 -8.62 17.96
C GLY A 34 -7.84 -7.75 18.83
N LEU A 35 -7.93 -6.44 18.57
CA LEU A 35 -8.74 -5.52 19.36
C LEU A 35 -10.22 -5.82 19.21
N HIS A 36 -10.67 -6.15 18.00
CA HIS A 36 -12.05 -6.53 17.77
C HIS A 36 -12.40 -7.83 18.49
N GLN A 37 -11.51 -8.82 18.46
CA GLN A 37 -11.64 -10.08 19.20
C GLN A 37 -11.60 -9.85 20.72
N SER A 38 -10.82 -8.88 21.19
CA SER A 38 -10.78 -8.49 22.60
C SER A 38 -12.10 -7.85 23.04
N ILE A 39 -12.74 -7.07 22.16
CA ILE A 39 -14.07 -6.49 22.41
C ILE A 39 -15.15 -7.57 22.31
N GLU A 40 -15.05 -8.49 21.35
CA GLU A 40 -15.92 -9.67 21.27
C GLU A 40 -15.83 -10.50 22.56
N ALA A 41 -14.62 -10.75 23.07
CA ALA A 41 -14.40 -11.44 24.34
C ALA A 41 -14.95 -10.64 25.53
N LYS A 42 -14.75 -9.32 25.56
CA LYS A 42 -15.26 -8.42 26.61
C LYS A 42 -16.79 -8.47 26.70
N GLU A 43 -17.47 -8.50 25.56
CA GLU A 43 -18.93 -8.48 25.48
C GLU A 43 -19.55 -9.89 25.39
N ASN A 44 -18.75 -10.95 25.59
CA ASN A 44 -19.16 -12.36 25.48
C ASN A 44 -19.83 -12.73 24.14
N VAL A 45 -19.38 -12.09 23.07
CA VAL A 45 -19.82 -12.35 21.70
C VAL A 45 -18.97 -13.47 21.08
N THR A 46 -19.51 -14.19 20.08
CA THR A 46 -18.74 -15.22 19.37
C THR A 46 -17.50 -14.63 18.72
N ILE A 47 -16.33 -15.00 19.23
CA ILE A 47 -15.04 -14.55 18.72
C ILE A 47 -14.84 -15.15 17.33
N GLN A 48 -14.78 -14.29 16.32
CA GLN A 48 -14.50 -14.77 14.96
C GLN A 48 -12.99 -14.73 14.69
N ASN A 49 -12.53 -15.67 13.86
CA ASN A 49 -11.13 -15.76 13.48
C ASN A 49 -10.61 -14.44 12.91
N ASP A 50 -9.32 -14.18 13.12
CA ASP A 50 -8.67 -12.96 12.65
C ASP A 50 -8.55 -12.96 11.13
N ASN A 51 -8.68 -11.78 10.53
CA ASN A 51 -8.47 -11.60 9.10
C ASN A 51 -6.97 -11.66 8.83
N GLN A 52 -6.50 -12.76 8.25
CA GLN A 52 -5.08 -12.94 7.94
C GLN A 52 -4.72 -12.26 6.61
N THR A 53 -3.58 -11.56 6.59
CA THR A 53 -3.05 -10.93 5.38
C THR A 53 -2.43 -12.00 4.47
N TYR A 54 -3.08 -12.31 3.35
CA TYR A 54 -2.52 -13.25 2.35
C TYR A 54 -1.45 -12.61 1.46
N ALA A 55 -1.69 -11.35 1.07
CA ALA A 55 -0.77 -10.57 0.27
C ALA A 55 -1.03 -9.09 0.52
N SER A 56 0.04 -8.31 0.55
CA SER A 56 -0.01 -6.85 0.66
C SER A 56 1.10 -6.26 -0.19
N ILE A 57 0.85 -5.10 -0.77
CA ILE A 57 1.85 -4.29 -1.47
C ILE A 57 1.38 -2.83 -1.44
N THR A 58 2.29 -1.90 -1.17
CA THR A 58 1.98 -0.47 -1.28
C THR A 58 1.89 -0.04 -2.73
N PHE A 59 1.10 1.02 -3.02
CA PHE A 59 1.05 1.57 -4.38
C PHE A 59 2.44 2.02 -4.86
N GLN A 60 3.26 2.55 -3.97
CA GLN A 60 4.63 2.98 -4.24
C GLN A 60 5.46 1.81 -4.78
N ASN A 61 5.54 0.70 -4.03
CA ASN A 61 6.30 -0.46 -4.46
C ASN A 61 5.66 -1.19 -5.64
N TYR A 62 4.33 -1.18 -5.75
CA TYR A 62 3.63 -1.73 -6.90
C TYR A 62 4.01 -1.02 -8.20
N PHE A 63 3.95 0.31 -8.24
CA PHE A 63 4.31 1.05 -9.46
C PHE A 63 5.80 0.93 -9.78
N ARG A 64 6.69 0.79 -8.78
CA ARG A 64 8.13 0.54 -8.98
C ARG A 64 8.44 -0.78 -9.72
N LEU A 65 7.49 -1.72 -9.81
CA LEU A 65 7.67 -2.94 -10.59
C LEU A 65 7.65 -2.72 -12.10
N PHE A 66 7.06 -1.61 -12.57
CA PHE A 66 6.93 -1.33 -13.99
C PHE A 66 8.25 -0.82 -14.57
N ASN A 67 8.66 -1.37 -15.72
CA ASN A 67 9.87 -0.94 -16.43
C ASN A 67 9.83 0.54 -16.84
N LYS A 68 8.63 1.07 -17.10
CA LYS A 68 8.41 2.48 -17.46
C LYS A 68 7.19 2.99 -16.72
N ILE A 69 7.36 4.11 -16.02
CA ILE A 69 6.30 4.81 -15.30
C ILE A 69 6.23 6.23 -15.85
N SER A 70 5.02 6.71 -16.10
CA SER A 70 4.74 8.10 -16.44
C SER A 70 3.37 8.47 -15.90
N GLY A 71 3.18 9.73 -15.51
CA GLY A 71 1.92 10.23 -15.01
C GLY A 71 1.61 11.62 -15.54
N MET A 72 0.34 12.01 -15.48
CA MET A 72 -0.11 13.36 -15.82
C MET A 72 -1.05 13.86 -14.74
N THR A 73 -0.90 15.13 -14.38
CA THR A 73 -1.78 15.84 -13.44
C THR A 73 -1.55 17.34 -13.60
N GLY A 74 -2.57 18.15 -13.30
CA GLY A 74 -2.45 19.62 -13.34
C GLY A 74 -1.74 20.22 -12.13
N THR A 75 -1.45 19.44 -11.09
CA THR A 75 -0.93 19.95 -9.81
C THR A 75 0.19 19.06 -9.23
N ALA A 76 1.12 18.58 -10.06
CA ALA A 76 2.27 17.78 -9.60
C ALA A 76 3.44 18.61 -9.06
N ASP A 77 3.53 19.89 -9.43
CA ASP A 77 4.70 20.73 -9.16
C ASP A 77 4.99 20.89 -7.66
N THR A 78 3.93 20.95 -6.84
CA THR A 78 4.02 21.05 -5.39
C THR A 78 4.70 19.85 -4.73
N GLU A 79 4.61 18.67 -5.34
CA GLU A 79 5.12 17.40 -4.82
C GLU A 79 6.25 16.83 -5.72
N ALA A 80 6.88 17.67 -6.54
CA ALA A 80 7.95 17.24 -7.45
C ALA A 80 9.08 16.51 -6.72
N THR A 81 9.45 16.96 -5.52
CA THR A 81 10.45 16.31 -4.67
C THR A 81 10.03 14.90 -4.26
N GLU A 82 8.75 14.68 -3.97
CA GLU A 82 8.22 13.37 -3.60
C GLU A 82 8.23 12.41 -4.81
N PHE A 83 7.80 12.88 -5.99
CA PHE A 83 7.86 12.08 -7.21
C PHE A 83 9.29 11.66 -7.57
N GLN A 84 10.26 12.58 -7.39
CA GLN A 84 11.66 12.29 -7.61
C GLN A 84 12.20 11.28 -6.58
N GLN A 85 11.90 11.44 -5.30
CA GLN A 85 12.44 10.57 -4.25
C GLN A 85 11.86 9.15 -4.27
N ILE A 86 10.56 9.00 -4.55
CA ILE A 86 9.87 7.71 -4.50
C ILE A 86 9.98 6.94 -5.83
N TYR A 87 9.76 7.64 -6.94
CA TYR A 87 9.63 7.02 -8.26
C TYR A 87 10.76 7.38 -9.23
N ASN A 88 11.69 8.26 -8.82
CA ASN A 88 12.71 8.83 -9.71
C ASN A 88 12.08 9.49 -10.96
N LEU A 89 10.94 10.16 -10.75
CA LEU A 89 10.19 10.86 -11.79
C LEU A 89 10.38 12.37 -11.67
N GLU A 90 10.87 12.97 -12.75
CA GLU A 90 10.94 14.42 -12.90
C GLU A 90 9.55 14.98 -13.26
N VAL A 91 9.20 16.11 -12.64
CA VAL A 91 7.97 16.84 -12.95
C VAL A 91 8.30 17.96 -13.93
N VAL A 92 7.65 17.93 -15.09
CA VAL A 92 7.79 18.97 -16.12
C VAL A 92 6.48 19.75 -16.21
N ALA A 93 6.53 21.05 -15.90
CA ALA A 93 5.40 21.95 -16.06
C ALA A 93 5.21 22.31 -17.54
N ILE A 94 4.19 21.74 -18.18
CA ILE A 94 3.84 22.04 -19.57
C ILE A 94 3.08 23.38 -19.63
N PRO A 95 3.49 24.33 -20.48
CA PRO A 95 2.76 25.59 -20.65
C PRO A 95 1.31 25.37 -21.09
N THR A 96 0.41 26.24 -20.63
CA THR A 96 -0.98 26.20 -21.05
C THR A 96 -1.13 26.65 -22.50
N HIS A 97 -2.10 26.07 -23.22
CA HIS A 97 -2.38 26.43 -24.61
C HIS A 97 -2.81 27.90 -24.78
N LYS A 98 -3.56 28.43 -23.80
CA LYS A 98 -3.97 29.84 -23.72
C LYS A 98 -3.54 30.45 -22.39
N LYS A 99 -3.41 31.78 -22.35
CA LYS A 99 -3.06 32.52 -21.13
C LYS A 99 -4.17 32.35 -20.09
N MET A 100 -3.79 31.97 -18.87
CA MET A 100 -4.73 31.85 -17.75
C MET A 100 -5.10 33.26 -17.24
N ILE A 101 -6.40 33.55 -17.18
CA ILE A 101 -6.96 34.87 -16.78
C ILE A 101 -7.92 34.78 -15.58
N ARG A 102 -7.97 33.63 -14.89
CA ARG A 102 -8.83 33.44 -13.71
C ARG A 102 -8.41 34.41 -12.60
N ASN A 103 -9.38 35.04 -11.97
CA ASN A 103 -9.16 35.91 -10.82
C ASN A 103 -9.31 35.13 -9.51
N ASP A 104 -8.19 34.86 -8.84
CA ASP A 104 -8.18 34.18 -7.54
C ASP A 104 -8.20 35.22 -6.42
N HIS A 105 -9.33 35.36 -5.74
CA HIS A 105 -9.52 36.30 -4.63
C HIS A 105 -8.80 35.83 -3.36
N VAL A 106 -8.54 36.79 -2.47
CA VAL A 106 -8.05 36.50 -1.11
C VAL A 106 -9.11 35.74 -0.30
N ASP A 107 -8.65 34.99 0.68
CA ASP A 107 -9.50 34.21 1.55
C ASP A 107 -10.25 35.11 2.54
N LEU A 108 -11.53 34.81 2.77
CA LEU A 108 -12.34 35.46 3.79
C LEU A 108 -12.36 34.61 5.05
N VAL A 109 -11.91 35.18 6.18
CA VAL A 109 -11.85 34.45 7.45
C VAL A 109 -12.83 35.03 8.46
N TYR A 110 -13.70 34.17 8.97
CA TYR A 110 -14.76 34.50 9.95
C TYR A 110 -14.45 33.92 11.32
N LEU A 111 -15.07 34.49 12.36
CA LEU A 111 -14.89 34.01 13.73
C LEU A 111 -15.58 32.65 13.92
N THR A 112 -16.82 32.53 13.46
CA THR A 112 -17.67 31.33 13.69
C THR A 112 -18.08 30.65 12.38
N MET A 113 -18.42 29.36 12.45
CA MET A 113 -18.97 28.63 11.30
C MET A 113 -20.30 29.22 10.83
N LYS A 114 -21.13 29.73 11.75
CA LYS A 114 -22.43 30.32 11.41
C LYS A 114 -22.28 31.54 10.52
N GLU A 115 -21.36 32.43 10.85
CA GLU A 115 -21.06 33.62 10.04
C GLU A 115 -20.50 33.23 8.68
N LYS A 116 -19.56 32.28 8.65
CA LYS A 116 -18.99 31.72 7.41
C LYS A 116 -20.09 31.24 6.46
N TYR A 117 -20.99 30.38 6.93
CA TYR A 117 -22.06 29.83 6.10
C TYR A 117 -23.08 30.88 5.67
N ARG A 118 -23.38 31.86 6.53
CA ARG A 118 -24.25 32.99 6.15
C ARG A 118 -23.60 33.81 5.03
N ALA A 119 -22.32 34.15 5.16
CA ALA A 119 -21.59 34.88 4.15
C ALA A 119 -21.47 34.13 2.82
N ILE A 120 -21.28 32.79 2.86
CA ILE A 120 -21.31 31.96 1.65
C ILE A 120 -22.68 32.05 0.97
N VAL A 121 -23.78 31.95 1.71
CA VAL A 121 -25.13 32.04 1.16
C VAL A 121 -25.39 33.42 0.57
N ASP A 122 -24.98 34.50 1.25
CA ASP A 122 -25.11 35.87 0.77
C ASP A 122 -24.29 36.11 -0.51
N GLU A 123 -23.09 35.55 -0.61
CA GLU A 123 -22.27 35.61 -1.82
C GLU A 123 -22.90 34.82 -2.97
N VAL A 124 -23.38 33.60 -2.70
CA VAL A 124 -24.10 32.78 -3.69
C VAL A 124 -25.31 33.52 -4.23
N LYS A 125 -26.08 34.19 -3.35
CA LYS A 125 -27.24 34.99 -3.74
C LYS A 125 -26.86 36.15 -4.67
N LYS A 126 -25.84 36.94 -4.30
CA LYS A 126 -25.34 38.05 -5.15
C LYS A 126 -24.88 37.60 -6.53
N ILE A 127 -24.23 36.44 -6.62
CA ILE A 127 -23.71 35.90 -7.88
C ILE A 127 -24.84 35.25 -8.71
N HIS A 128 -25.75 34.53 -8.05
CA HIS A 128 -26.92 33.93 -8.67
C HIS A 128 -27.89 35.00 -9.20
N ASP A 129 -28.04 36.14 -8.53
CA ASP A 129 -28.83 37.29 -9.03
C ASP A 129 -28.24 37.87 -10.33
N LYS A 130 -26.92 37.72 -10.54
CA LYS A 130 -26.23 38.04 -11.81
C LYS A 130 -26.27 36.88 -12.82
N GLN A 131 -26.90 35.75 -12.49
CA GLN A 131 -27.03 34.56 -13.31
C GLN A 131 -25.70 33.84 -13.63
N GLN A 132 -24.62 34.16 -12.93
CA GLN A 132 -23.32 33.54 -13.14
C GLN A 132 -23.29 32.11 -12.53
N PRO A 133 -22.71 31.09 -13.21
CA PRO A 133 -22.63 29.74 -12.68
C PRO A 133 -21.69 29.61 -11.47
N ILE A 134 -22.09 28.80 -10.49
CA ILE A 134 -21.39 28.64 -9.21
C ILE A 134 -21.11 27.16 -8.93
N LEU A 135 -19.86 26.86 -8.60
CA LEU A 135 -19.45 25.57 -8.03
C LEU A 135 -18.95 25.78 -6.60
N ILE A 136 -19.62 25.13 -5.64
CA ILE A 136 -19.28 25.20 -4.22
C ILE A 136 -18.61 23.89 -3.80
N GLY A 137 -17.35 23.95 -3.37
CA GLY A 137 -16.59 22.81 -2.87
C GLY A 137 -16.63 22.75 -1.35
N THR A 138 -17.12 21.64 -0.81
CA THR A 138 -17.11 21.33 0.63
C THR A 138 -16.15 20.20 0.94
N THR A 139 -15.78 20.01 2.20
CA THR A 139 -14.87 18.93 2.64
C THR A 139 -15.62 17.66 3.06
N SER A 140 -16.84 17.79 3.60
CA SER A 140 -17.64 16.69 4.15
C SER A 140 -19.08 16.67 3.62
N ILE A 141 -19.72 15.49 3.66
CA ILE A 141 -21.13 15.31 3.25
C ILE A 141 -22.06 16.13 4.15
N GLU A 142 -21.76 16.19 5.45
CA GLU A 142 -22.53 16.98 6.42
C GLU A 142 -22.53 18.47 6.05
N SER A 143 -21.38 19.02 5.69
CA SER A 143 -21.25 20.42 5.25
C SER A 143 -22.05 20.68 3.97
N SER A 144 -22.06 19.72 3.02
CA SER A 144 -22.88 19.80 1.80
C SER A 144 -24.37 19.78 2.10
N GLU A 145 -24.82 18.92 3.02
CA GLU A 145 -26.22 18.83 3.41
C GLU A 145 -26.68 20.07 4.19
N LEU A 146 -25.83 20.60 5.08
CA LEU A 146 -26.07 21.85 5.80
C LEU A 146 -26.23 23.01 4.82
N LEU A 147 -25.30 23.17 3.88
CA LEU A 147 -25.35 24.22 2.88
C LEU A 147 -26.57 24.07 1.96
N SER A 148 -26.91 22.84 1.56
CA SER A 148 -28.11 22.54 0.78
C SER A 148 -29.39 22.99 1.50
N LYS A 149 -29.49 22.76 2.81
CA LYS A 149 -30.62 23.23 3.62
C LYS A 149 -30.69 24.76 3.66
N LEU A 150 -29.55 25.44 3.76
CA LEU A 150 -29.49 26.91 3.77
C LEU A 150 -29.90 27.51 2.42
N LEU A 151 -29.40 26.96 1.31
CA LEU A 151 -29.78 27.43 -0.04
C LEU A 151 -31.24 27.15 -0.37
N LYS A 152 -31.83 26.04 0.13
CA LYS A 152 -33.27 25.77 0.00
C LYS A 152 -34.12 26.83 0.70
N LYS A 153 -33.70 27.35 1.84
CA LYS A 153 -34.41 28.43 2.55
C LYS A 153 -34.46 29.72 1.74
N GLU A 154 -33.41 29.99 0.96
CA GLU A 154 -33.33 31.14 0.05
C GLU A 154 -33.95 30.88 -1.34
N ASN A 155 -34.63 29.74 -1.54
CA ASN A 155 -35.23 29.33 -2.82
C ASN A 155 -34.25 29.21 -4.01
N ILE A 156 -32.98 28.92 -3.74
CA ILE A 156 -31.97 28.73 -4.79
C ILE A 156 -31.93 27.26 -5.22
N LYS A 157 -32.25 26.99 -6.49
CA LYS A 157 -32.17 25.64 -7.07
C LYS A 157 -30.70 25.23 -7.20
N HIS A 158 -30.34 24.08 -6.65
CA HIS A 158 -28.97 23.57 -6.67
C HIS A 158 -28.92 22.05 -6.77
N SER A 159 -27.79 21.54 -7.24
CA SER A 159 -27.48 20.12 -7.29
C SER A 159 -26.40 19.76 -6.28
N VAL A 160 -26.50 18.60 -5.63
CA VAL A 160 -25.52 18.12 -4.64
C VAL A 160 -24.86 16.83 -5.13
N LEU A 161 -23.53 16.78 -5.07
CA LEU A 161 -22.71 15.66 -5.52
C LEU A 161 -21.96 15.06 -4.34
N ASN A 162 -22.18 13.77 -4.08
CA ASN A 162 -21.70 13.08 -2.88
C ASN A 162 -20.77 11.88 -3.18
N ALA A 163 -20.23 11.80 -4.40
CA ALA A 163 -19.35 10.72 -4.87
C ALA A 163 -19.95 9.30 -4.80
N LYS A 164 -21.28 9.16 -4.82
CA LYS A 164 -21.97 7.85 -4.76
C LYS A 164 -22.31 7.30 -6.14
N HIS A 165 -22.61 8.17 -7.12
CA HIS A 165 -23.08 7.76 -8.44
C HIS A 165 -22.32 8.48 -9.55
N HIS A 166 -21.14 7.96 -9.89
CA HIS A 166 -20.20 8.62 -10.80
C HIS A 166 -20.81 9.02 -12.17
N GLN A 167 -21.66 8.19 -12.78
CA GLN A 167 -22.26 8.51 -14.09
C GLN A 167 -23.24 9.68 -14.05
N LYS A 168 -24.16 9.70 -13.07
CA LYS A 168 -25.13 10.80 -12.90
C LYS A 168 -24.42 12.09 -12.46
N GLU A 169 -23.42 11.96 -11.59
CA GLU A 169 -22.62 13.09 -11.13
C GLU A 169 -21.82 13.73 -12.28
N ALA A 170 -21.28 12.92 -13.19
CA ALA A 170 -20.60 13.42 -14.38
C ALA A 170 -21.53 14.26 -15.27
N GLN A 171 -22.78 13.83 -15.45
CA GLN A 171 -23.78 14.60 -16.22
C GLN A 171 -24.08 15.95 -15.55
N ILE A 172 -24.30 15.95 -14.23
CA ILE A 172 -24.57 17.18 -13.47
C ILE A 172 -23.37 18.14 -13.53
N ILE A 173 -22.13 17.63 -13.38
CA ILE A 173 -20.90 18.43 -13.46
C ILE A 173 -20.72 19.03 -14.85
N ALA A 174 -20.98 18.26 -15.91
CA ALA A 174 -20.83 18.73 -17.28
C ALA A 174 -21.77 19.92 -17.58
N ASP A 175 -22.92 19.96 -16.90
CA ASP A 175 -23.92 21.03 -16.98
C ASP A 175 -23.76 22.13 -15.90
N ALA A 176 -22.76 22.02 -15.02
CA ALA A 176 -22.53 23.01 -13.96
C ALA A 176 -22.13 24.40 -14.51
N GLY A 177 -21.69 24.48 -15.77
CA GLY A 177 -21.33 25.72 -16.43
C GLY A 177 -22.49 26.47 -17.12
N LYS A 178 -23.74 25.98 -16.99
CA LYS A 178 -24.93 26.65 -17.53
C LYS A 178 -25.28 27.92 -16.73
N ILE A 179 -25.89 28.89 -17.41
CA ILE A 179 -26.42 30.11 -16.77
C ILE A 179 -27.30 29.74 -15.58
N ASN A 180 -27.12 30.47 -14.47
CA ASN A 180 -27.89 30.29 -13.25
C ASN A 180 -27.78 28.89 -12.60
N SER A 181 -26.73 28.13 -12.91
CA SER A 181 -26.46 26.82 -12.31
C SER A 181 -25.71 26.95 -10.99
N VAL A 182 -26.19 26.25 -9.96
CA VAL A 182 -25.51 26.15 -8.65
C VAL A 182 -25.28 24.68 -8.33
N THR A 183 -24.01 24.31 -8.18
CA THR A 183 -23.60 22.93 -7.89
C THR A 183 -22.76 22.86 -6.63
N ILE A 184 -23.15 22.01 -5.69
CA ILE A 184 -22.38 21.69 -4.48
C ILE A 184 -21.65 20.37 -4.73
N ALA A 185 -20.32 20.39 -4.67
CA ALA A 185 -19.47 19.23 -4.78
C ALA A 185 -18.85 18.90 -3.42
N THR A 186 -19.19 17.72 -2.90
CA THR A 186 -18.51 17.19 -1.72
C THR A 186 -17.13 16.70 -2.12
N ASN A 187 -16.10 17.30 -1.51
CA ASN A 187 -14.70 17.08 -1.81
C ASN A 187 -14.46 17.24 -3.33
N MET A 188 -13.84 16.25 -3.97
CA MET A 188 -13.58 16.23 -5.42
C MET A 188 -14.61 15.42 -6.21
N ALA A 189 -15.89 15.41 -5.78
CA ALA A 189 -16.95 14.80 -6.58
C ALA A 189 -16.97 15.41 -8.01
N GLY A 190 -17.15 14.57 -9.03
CA GLY A 190 -17.03 15.02 -10.43
C GLY A 190 -15.60 15.18 -10.95
N ARG A 191 -14.61 14.55 -10.31
CA ARG A 191 -13.24 14.46 -10.86
C ARG A 191 -13.21 13.69 -12.17
N GLY A 192 -12.48 14.23 -13.15
CA GLY A 192 -12.35 13.66 -14.49
C GLY A 192 -13.38 14.20 -15.50
N THR A 193 -14.42 14.91 -15.06
CA THR A 193 -15.37 15.57 -15.97
C THR A 193 -15.10 17.07 -16.05
N ASP A 194 -15.11 17.56 -17.28
CA ASP A 194 -14.86 18.95 -17.61
C ASP A 194 -16.14 19.78 -17.49
N ILE A 195 -16.04 20.93 -16.82
CA ILE A 195 -17.12 21.91 -16.76
C ILE A 195 -16.95 22.83 -17.97
N VAL A 196 -17.86 22.73 -18.92
CA VAL A 196 -17.88 23.56 -20.12
C VAL A 196 -18.81 24.73 -19.84
N LEU A 197 -18.36 25.97 -20.04
CA LEU A 197 -19.23 27.14 -19.96
C LEU A 197 -20.36 27.01 -20.98
N GLY A 198 -21.59 27.37 -20.60
CA GLY A 198 -22.79 27.15 -21.44
C GLY A 198 -23.38 25.74 -21.37
N GLY A 199 -22.71 24.77 -20.72
CA GLY A 199 -23.16 23.39 -20.54
C GLY A 199 -22.65 22.40 -21.60
N SER A 200 -22.91 21.11 -21.39
CA SER A 200 -22.37 20.04 -22.25
C SER A 200 -23.36 19.57 -23.32
N LYS A 201 -22.84 19.20 -24.50
CA LYS A 201 -23.56 18.68 -25.69
C LYS A 201 -24.31 17.35 -25.48
N LEU A 202 -24.30 16.78 -24.28
CA LEU A 202 -24.43 15.34 -24.13
C LEU A 202 -25.84 14.75 -24.29
N ILE A 203 -26.91 15.53 -24.49
CA ILE A 203 -28.24 14.97 -24.80
C ILE A 203 -29.02 15.83 -25.81
N GLY A 204 -29.05 15.40 -27.07
CA GLY A 204 -30.16 15.64 -28.02
C GLY A 204 -30.28 17.00 -28.73
N SER A 205 -29.50 18.02 -28.36
CA SER A 205 -29.45 19.30 -29.10
C SER A 205 -28.17 19.40 -29.92
N ASN A 206 -28.30 19.45 -31.25
CA ASN A 206 -27.17 19.55 -32.18
C ASN A 206 -26.55 20.96 -32.27
N THR A 207 -26.99 21.91 -31.46
CA THR A 207 -26.42 23.25 -31.37
C THR A 207 -26.06 23.56 -29.92
N ILE A 208 -24.76 23.71 -29.64
CA ILE A 208 -24.37 24.61 -28.55
C ILE A 208 -24.73 25.97 -29.08
N ASP A 209 -25.66 26.66 -28.44
CA ASP A 209 -25.86 28.07 -28.73
C ASP A 209 -24.57 28.78 -28.31
N SER A 210 -23.70 29.12 -29.26
CA SER A 210 -22.49 29.91 -29.01
C SER A 210 -22.81 31.17 -28.18
N ASN A 211 -24.02 31.69 -28.35
CA ASN A 211 -24.57 32.78 -27.54
C ASN A 211 -24.52 32.50 -26.03
N SER A 212 -24.84 31.29 -25.58
CA SER A 212 -24.83 30.90 -24.16
C SER A 212 -23.42 30.86 -23.54
N ILE A 213 -22.40 30.53 -24.34
CA ILE A 213 -21.00 30.56 -23.89
C ILE A 213 -20.58 32.02 -23.73
N ASP A 214 -20.83 32.84 -24.75
CA ASP A 214 -20.48 34.26 -24.75
C ASP A 214 -21.19 35.02 -23.62
N GLU A 215 -22.44 34.66 -23.31
CA GLU A 215 -23.19 35.18 -22.17
C GLU A 215 -22.50 34.84 -20.84
N VAL A 216 -22.20 33.57 -20.59
CA VAL A 216 -21.52 33.15 -19.35
C VAL A 216 -20.14 33.78 -19.23
N GLN A 217 -19.41 33.94 -20.34
CA GLN A 217 -18.11 34.62 -20.34
C GLN A 217 -18.24 36.11 -19.99
N LYS A 218 -19.26 36.82 -20.51
CA LYS A 218 -19.55 38.22 -20.15
C LYS A 218 -19.96 38.37 -18.68
N LEU A 219 -20.60 37.35 -18.11
CA LEU A 219 -20.96 37.30 -16.69
C LEU A 219 -19.77 37.03 -15.76
N GLY A 220 -18.56 36.80 -16.30
CA GLY A 220 -17.34 36.55 -15.53
C GLY A 220 -16.93 35.07 -15.46
N GLY A 221 -17.64 34.17 -16.16
CA GLY A 221 -17.33 32.74 -16.21
C GLY A 221 -17.74 31.97 -14.96
N LEU A 222 -17.12 30.81 -14.71
CA LEU A 222 -17.45 29.97 -13.55
C LEU A 222 -16.87 30.55 -12.26
N HIS A 223 -17.71 30.75 -11.25
CA HIS A 223 -17.28 31.19 -9.92
C HIS A 223 -17.13 29.98 -8.99
N ILE A 224 -15.94 29.82 -8.41
CA ILE A 224 -15.61 28.73 -7.48
C ILE A 224 -15.64 29.25 -6.05
N ILE A 225 -16.45 28.61 -5.20
CA ILE A 225 -16.50 28.89 -3.77
C ILE A 225 -15.93 27.69 -3.02
N GLY A 226 -14.82 27.88 -2.31
CA GLY A 226 -14.34 26.90 -1.33
C GLY A 226 -14.93 27.21 0.04
N THR A 227 -15.64 26.27 0.65
CA THR A 227 -16.23 26.51 1.99
C THR A 227 -15.24 26.33 3.13
N GLU A 228 -14.09 25.71 2.84
CA GLU A 228 -12.98 25.43 3.74
C GLU A 228 -11.69 25.22 2.91
N ARG A 229 -10.54 25.21 3.59
CA ARG A 229 -9.27 24.76 3.01
C ARG A 229 -9.07 23.27 3.28
N HIS A 230 -8.60 22.55 2.27
CA HIS A 230 -8.17 21.17 2.46
C HIS A 230 -6.81 21.12 3.17
N GLU A 231 -6.47 19.94 3.69
CA GLU A 231 -5.15 19.67 4.27
C GLU A 231 -4.00 19.91 3.28
N SER A 232 -4.26 19.74 1.99
CA SER A 232 -3.30 19.96 0.92
C SER A 232 -3.74 21.05 -0.05
N ARG A 233 -2.81 21.95 -0.36
CA ARG A 233 -2.92 23.01 -1.37
C ARG A 233 -3.21 22.46 -2.74
N ARG A 234 -2.68 21.26 -3.05
CA ARG A 234 -2.92 20.57 -4.31
C ARG A 234 -4.41 20.34 -4.56
N ILE A 235 -5.16 20.02 -3.50
CA ILE A 235 -6.60 19.74 -3.57
C ILE A 235 -7.38 21.03 -3.79
N ASP A 236 -7.01 22.09 -3.07
CA ASP A 236 -7.61 23.42 -3.26
C ASP A 236 -7.34 23.97 -4.67
N ASN A 237 -6.12 23.80 -5.19
CA ASN A 237 -5.76 24.25 -6.54
C ASN A 237 -6.50 23.44 -7.62
N GLN A 238 -6.83 22.18 -7.37
CA GLN A 238 -7.68 21.41 -8.27
C GLN A 238 -9.14 21.89 -8.24
N LEU A 239 -9.64 22.36 -7.09
CA LEU A 239 -10.95 23.00 -7.00
C LEU A 239 -10.96 24.33 -7.78
N ARG A 240 -9.96 25.19 -7.58
CA ARG A 240 -9.77 26.42 -8.37
C ARG A 240 -9.66 26.13 -9.87
N GLY A 241 -8.89 25.10 -10.22
CA GLY A 241 -8.65 24.62 -11.58
C GLY A 241 -9.89 24.11 -12.31
N ARG A 242 -11.05 24.02 -11.64
CA ARG A 242 -12.33 23.78 -12.32
C ARG A 242 -12.79 24.99 -13.13
N SER A 243 -12.33 26.19 -12.78
CA SER A 243 -12.59 27.45 -13.50
C SER A 243 -11.34 27.94 -14.25
N GLY A 244 -11.56 28.81 -15.26
CA GLY A 244 -10.50 29.41 -16.07
C GLY A 244 -9.88 28.48 -17.11
N ARG A 245 -10.65 27.49 -17.59
CA ARG A 245 -10.18 26.48 -18.54
C ARG A 245 -9.90 27.10 -19.90
N GLN A 246 -8.81 26.72 -20.56
CA GLN A 246 -8.45 27.24 -21.89
C GLN A 246 -8.53 28.78 -22.00
N GLY A 247 -8.15 29.50 -20.94
CA GLY A 247 -8.18 30.97 -20.93
C GLY A 247 -9.57 31.59 -20.81
N ASP A 248 -10.58 30.80 -20.43
CA ASP A 248 -11.90 31.32 -20.07
C ASP A 248 -11.80 32.27 -18.85
N PRO A 249 -12.69 33.26 -18.74
CA PRO A 249 -12.85 34.03 -17.52
C PRO A 249 -13.35 33.12 -16.40
N GLY A 250 -13.06 33.52 -15.17
CA GLY A 250 -13.45 32.76 -14.00
C GLY A 250 -12.94 33.38 -12.73
N GLU A 251 -13.56 33.01 -11.62
CA GLU A 251 -13.22 33.54 -10.30
C GLU A 251 -13.13 32.41 -9.29
N SER A 252 -12.28 32.57 -8.28
CA SER A 252 -12.30 31.69 -7.12
C SER A 252 -12.18 32.48 -5.81
N ARG A 253 -12.92 32.04 -4.79
CA ARG A 253 -12.82 32.60 -3.43
C ARG A 253 -13.01 31.49 -2.41
N PHE A 254 -12.24 31.55 -1.32
CA PHE A 254 -12.38 30.62 -0.19
C PHE A 254 -12.92 31.37 1.02
N PHE A 255 -13.81 30.69 1.74
CA PHE A 255 -14.39 31.13 2.99
C PHE A 255 -13.88 30.19 4.07
N LEU A 256 -13.39 30.73 5.18
CA LEU A 256 -12.86 29.98 6.30
C LEU A 256 -13.47 30.48 7.61
N SER A 257 -13.44 29.63 8.62
CA SER A 257 -13.70 29.97 10.00
C SER A 257 -12.52 29.58 10.88
N LEU A 258 -12.30 30.32 11.98
CA LEU A 258 -11.37 29.89 13.04
C LEU A 258 -11.77 28.55 13.68
N GLU A 259 -13.04 28.15 13.55
CA GLU A 259 -13.57 26.88 14.04
C GLU A 259 -13.35 25.70 13.07
N ASP A 260 -12.88 25.96 11.84
CA ASP A 260 -12.63 24.91 10.84
C ASP A 260 -11.52 23.94 11.29
N ASN A 261 -11.57 22.69 10.84
CA ASN A 261 -10.63 21.65 11.26
C ASN A 261 -9.16 22.04 11.05
N LEU A 262 -8.82 22.58 9.87
CA LEU A 262 -7.45 23.05 9.59
C LEU A 262 -7.05 24.16 10.56
N MET A 263 -7.95 25.09 10.86
CA MET A 263 -7.66 26.18 11.78
C MET A 263 -7.54 25.68 13.22
N ARG A 264 -8.37 24.75 13.68
CA ARG A 264 -8.26 24.17 15.03
C ARG A 264 -6.93 23.48 15.31
N ILE A 265 -6.31 22.86 14.30
CA ILE A 265 -5.02 22.19 14.45
C ILE A 265 -3.88 23.21 14.67
N PHE A 266 -3.98 24.43 14.14
CA PHE A 266 -2.87 25.39 14.11
C PHE A 266 -3.13 26.73 14.82
N ALA A 267 -4.38 27.15 14.93
CA ALA A 267 -4.80 28.29 15.73
C ALA A 267 -4.73 27.85 17.19
N SER A 268 -3.60 28.13 17.84
CA SER A 268 -3.52 28.09 19.29
C SER A 268 -4.64 28.95 19.88
N ASP A 269 -5.21 28.58 21.03
CA ASP A 269 -6.26 29.36 21.71
C ASP A 269 -5.91 30.86 21.80
N LYS A 270 -4.62 31.17 21.94
CA LYS A 270 -4.06 32.53 21.93
C LYS A 270 -4.35 33.34 20.65
N VAL A 271 -4.36 32.72 19.47
CA VAL A 271 -4.64 33.42 18.19
C VAL A 271 -6.13 33.78 18.14
N SER A 272 -7.00 32.84 18.52
CA SER A 272 -8.44 33.09 18.64
C SER A 272 -8.74 34.19 19.66
N ASP A 273 -8.04 34.21 20.79
CA ASP A 273 -8.17 35.25 21.82
C ASP A 273 -7.66 36.62 21.36
N ILE A 274 -6.58 36.67 20.59
CA ILE A 274 -6.06 37.91 20.00
C ILE A 274 -7.08 38.47 19.00
N VAL A 275 -7.63 37.64 18.12
CA VAL A 275 -8.62 38.07 17.12
C VAL A 275 -9.90 38.56 17.80
N LYS A 276 -10.37 37.88 18.86
CA LYS A 276 -11.51 38.35 19.68
C LYS A 276 -11.20 39.68 20.38
N LYS A 277 -9.99 39.86 20.92
CA LYS A 277 -9.55 41.10 21.57
C LYS A 277 -9.34 42.27 20.61
N LEU A 278 -9.08 41.98 19.33
CA LEU A 278 -8.97 43.00 18.28
C LEU A 278 -10.31 43.65 17.90
N GLY A 279 -11.44 43.17 18.45
CA GLY A 279 -12.73 43.83 18.33
C GLY A 279 -13.44 43.60 17.00
N MET A 280 -13.21 42.45 16.34
CA MET A 280 -14.02 42.03 15.20
C MET A 280 -15.50 42.00 15.59
N GLN A 281 -16.34 42.68 14.81
CA GLN A 281 -17.78 42.64 15.00
C GLN A 281 -18.36 41.39 14.32
N GLU A 282 -19.52 40.93 14.80
CA GLU A 282 -20.21 39.78 14.21
C GLU A 282 -20.49 40.03 12.72
N GLY A 283 -20.05 39.10 11.86
CA GLY A 283 -20.21 39.17 10.41
C GLY A 283 -19.11 39.91 9.63
N GLU A 284 -18.11 40.50 10.28
CA GLU A 284 -16.93 41.04 9.58
C GLU A 284 -15.96 39.92 9.17
N ALA A 285 -15.41 40.01 7.96
CA ALA A 285 -14.39 39.09 7.46
C ALA A 285 -12.99 39.71 7.57
N ILE A 286 -12.00 38.92 7.97
CA ILE A 286 -10.61 39.37 7.89
C ILE A 286 -10.09 39.16 6.45
N GLU A 287 -9.85 40.25 5.75
CA GLU A 287 -9.26 40.26 4.40
C GLU A 287 -7.81 40.76 4.43
N HIS A 288 -6.91 39.93 4.97
CA HIS A 288 -5.50 40.31 5.03
C HIS A 288 -4.55 39.22 4.52
N LYS A 289 -3.59 39.65 3.68
CA LYS A 289 -2.54 38.78 3.10
C LYS A 289 -1.74 38.00 4.15
N TRP A 290 -1.56 38.54 5.36
CA TRP A 290 -0.83 37.85 6.44
C TRP A 290 -1.58 36.61 6.96
N VAL A 291 -2.93 36.66 6.97
CA VAL A 291 -3.78 35.54 7.37
C VAL A 291 -3.69 34.44 6.31
N SER A 292 -3.86 34.79 5.03
CA SER A 292 -3.71 33.83 3.93
C SER A 292 -2.33 33.16 3.92
N LYS A 293 -1.25 33.90 4.18
CA LYS A 293 0.11 33.34 4.30
C LYS A 293 0.26 32.39 5.49
N SER A 294 -0.40 32.69 6.61
CA SER A 294 -0.38 31.83 7.80
C SER A 294 -1.11 30.51 7.55
N ILE A 295 -2.26 30.56 6.88
CA ILE A 295 -3.01 29.37 6.43
C ILE A 295 -2.17 28.55 5.45
N GLU A 296 -1.51 29.20 4.49
CA GLU A 296 -0.56 28.55 3.57
C GLU A 296 0.50 27.76 4.36
N ASN A 297 1.12 28.38 5.37
CA ASN A 297 2.16 27.75 6.18
C ASN A 297 1.62 26.57 7.00
N ALA A 298 0.39 26.67 7.49
CA ALA A 298 -0.29 25.56 8.16
C ALA A 298 -0.46 24.37 7.20
N GLN A 299 -0.98 24.59 5.98
CA GLN A 299 -1.11 23.53 4.97
C GLN A 299 0.24 22.88 4.63
N LYS A 300 1.31 23.68 4.46
CA LYS A 300 2.67 23.15 4.23
C LYS A 300 3.14 22.21 5.33
N ARG A 301 2.80 22.49 6.59
CA ARG A 301 3.14 21.63 7.72
C ARG A 301 2.33 20.34 7.71
N VAL A 302 1.04 20.38 7.38
CA VAL A 302 0.21 19.17 7.23
C VAL A 302 0.70 18.32 6.08
N GLU A 303 1.04 18.93 4.94
CA GLU A 303 1.60 18.24 3.79
C GLU A 303 2.93 17.56 4.13
N ALA A 304 3.83 18.25 4.84
CA ALA A 304 5.09 17.67 5.31
C ALA A 304 4.86 16.51 6.28
N HIS A 305 3.94 16.66 7.23
CA HIS A 305 3.58 15.59 8.17
C HIS A 305 3.00 14.35 7.45
N ASN A 306 2.07 14.56 6.50
CA ASN A 306 1.51 13.48 5.68
C ASN A 306 2.55 12.86 4.75
N PHE A 307 3.53 13.63 4.29
CA PHE A 307 4.68 13.12 3.55
C PHE A 307 5.57 12.23 4.44
N ASP A 308 5.88 12.66 5.67
CA ASP A 308 6.69 11.88 6.61
C ASP A 308 6.01 10.57 7.00
N ILE A 309 4.69 10.56 7.20
CA ILE A 309 3.90 9.33 7.43
C ILE A 309 4.06 8.38 6.24
N ARG A 310 3.86 8.87 5.01
CA ARG A 310 3.95 8.06 3.80
C ARG A 310 5.37 7.55 3.55
N LYS A 311 6.38 8.37 3.81
CA LYS A 311 7.79 8.00 3.74
C LYS A 311 8.11 6.90 4.74
N THR A 312 7.68 7.05 5.99
CA THR A 312 7.87 6.05 7.04
C THR A 312 7.20 4.72 6.65
N LEU A 313 5.96 4.77 6.15
CA LEU A 313 5.24 3.58 5.67
C LEU A 313 5.97 2.90 4.51
N LEU A 314 6.48 3.67 3.55
CA LEU A 314 7.28 3.15 2.43
C LEU A 314 8.57 2.50 2.91
N GLU A 315 9.27 3.11 3.87
CA GLU A 315 10.51 2.56 4.42
C GLU A 315 10.32 1.20 5.11
N TYR A 316 9.19 1.02 5.81
CA TYR A 316 8.83 -0.29 6.38
C TYR A 316 8.43 -1.29 5.29
N ASP A 317 7.60 -0.89 4.32
CA ASP A 317 7.21 -1.79 3.22
C ASP A 317 8.39 -2.14 2.31
N ASP A 318 9.39 -1.28 2.15
CA ASP A 318 10.60 -1.59 1.37
C ASP A 318 11.33 -2.81 1.92
N ILE A 319 11.39 -2.98 3.24
CA ILE A 319 12.00 -4.15 3.88
C ILE A 319 11.19 -5.41 3.57
N SER A 320 9.86 -5.35 3.74
CA SER A 320 8.96 -6.46 3.37
C SER A 320 9.01 -6.76 1.87
N ASN A 321 9.18 -5.74 1.03
CA ASN A 321 9.25 -5.88 -0.42
C ASN A 321 10.52 -6.59 -0.88
N GLU A 322 11.67 -6.34 -0.25
CA GLU A 322 12.89 -7.11 -0.53
C GLU A 322 12.72 -8.59 -0.18
N GLN A 323 12.12 -8.90 0.97
CA GLN A 323 11.79 -10.28 1.35
C GLN A 323 10.80 -10.92 0.37
N ARG A 324 9.77 -10.18 -0.04
CA ARG A 324 8.76 -10.60 -1.02
C ARG A 324 9.38 -10.96 -2.37
N LYS A 325 10.35 -10.18 -2.86
CA LYS A 325 11.08 -10.48 -4.10
C LYS A 325 11.81 -11.83 -4.02
N VAL A 326 12.43 -12.14 -2.88
CA VAL A 326 13.11 -13.42 -2.67
C VAL A 326 12.11 -14.57 -2.72
N ILE A 327 11.02 -14.49 -1.94
CA ILE A 327 9.99 -15.54 -1.90
C ILE A 327 9.32 -15.73 -3.26
N TYR A 328 8.97 -14.65 -3.96
CA TYR A 328 8.32 -14.74 -5.26
C TYR A 328 9.26 -15.30 -6.33
N ASN A 329 10.54 -14.93 -6.30
CA ASN A 329 11.53 -15.52 -7.20
C ASN A 329 11.73 -17.01 -6.91
N GLN A 330 11.79 -17.43 -5.65
CA GLN A 330 11.85 -18.86 -5.29
C GLN A 330 10.62 -19.61 -5.79
N ARG A 331 9.42 -19.05 -5.58
CA ARG A 331 8.15 -19.63 -6.04
C ARG A 331 8.14 -19.81 -7.56
N ASP A 332 8.56 -18.78 -8.31
CA ASP A 332 8.68 -18.83 -9.77
C ASP A 332 9.71 -19.85 -10.26
N GLN A 333 10.82 -20.02 -9.53
CA GLN A 333 11.84 -21.02 -9.83
C GLN A 333 11.29 -22.43 -9.64
N ILE A 334 10.62 -22.71 -8.52
CA ILE A 334 10.02 -24.03 -8.23
C ILE A 334 9.01 -24.43 -9.30
N LEU A 335 8.22 -23.48 -9.80
CA LEU A 335 7.25 -23.75 -10.87
C LEU A 335 7.92 -24.15 -12.20
N LYS A 336 9.08 -23.55 -12.52
CA LYS A 336 9.81 -23.75 -13.78
C LYS A 336 10.72 -24.98 -13.79
N ILE A 337 11.25 -25.38 -12.64
CA ILE A 337 12.19 -26.51 -12.52
C ILE A 337 11.49 -27.83 -12.85
N THR A 338 12.22 -28.72 -13.53
CA THR A 338 11.77 -30.07 -13.89
C THR A 338 12.51 -31.16 -13.10
N ASP A 339 13.76 -30.93 -12.69
CA ASP A 339 14.53 -31.85 -11.83
C ASP A 339 14.83 -31.19 -10.48
N PHE A 340 14.34 -31.81 -9.42
CA PHE A 340 14.43 -31.30 -8.05
C PHE A 340 15.54 -31.95 -7.23
N SER A 341 16.33 -32.87 -7.80
CA SER A 341 17.29 -33.66 -7.04
C SER A 341 18.32 -32.80 -6.30
N GLU A 342 18.86 -31.78 -6.97
CA GLU A 342 19.80 -30.83 -6.35
C GLU A 342 19.11 -29.88 -5.36
N VAL A 343 17.89 -29.45 -5.66
CA VAL A 343 17.09 -28.55 -4.81
C VAL A 343 16.73 -29.24 -3.49
N ILE A 344 16.25 -30.49 -3.56
CA ILE A 344 15.94 -31.33 -2.40
C ILE A 344 17.16 -31.50 -1.52
N LYS A 345 18.33 -31.78 -2.10
CA LYS A 345 19.57 -31.94 -1.34
C LYS A 345 19.91 -30.68 -0.54
N ASN A 346 19.82 -29.51 -1.17
CA ASN A 346 20.08 -28.24 -0.49
C ASN A 346 19.04 -27.98 0.62
N ILE A 347 17.75 -28.21 0.35
CA ILE A 347 16.68 -28.07 1.36
C ILE A 347 16.96 -28.96 2.59
N ILE A 348 17.36 -30.20 2.36
CA ILE A 348 17.70 -31.14 3.45
C ILE A 348 18.90 -30.65 4.24
N GLU A 349 19.98 -30.26 3.56
CA GLU A 349 21.20 -29.76 4.19
C GLU A 349 20.89 -28.56 5.10
N GLN A 350 20.10 -27.58 4.63
CA GLN A 350 19.71 -26.41 5.41
C GLN A 350 18.71 -26.74 6.53
N GLY A 351 17.74 -27.62 6.27
CA GLY A 351 16.77 -28.05 7.29
C GLY A 351 17.43 -28.79 8.45
N ILE A 352 18.53 -29.51 8.21
CA ILE A 352 19.29 -30.19 9.26
C ILE A 352 20.19 -29.20 10.01
N VAL A 353 20.75 -28.17 9.35
CA VAL A 353 21.41 -27.06 10.06
C VAL A 353 20.47 -26.47 11.10
N TYR A 354 19.22 -26.21 10.74
CA TYR A 354 18.20 -25.67 11.66
C TYR A 354 17.99 -26.56 12.90
N VAL A 355 17.87 -27.88 12.72
CA VAL A 355 17.72 -28.82 13.84
C VAL A 355 18.96 -28.82 14.74
N LEU A 356 20.15 -28.80 14.13
CA LEU A 356 21.40 -28.83 14.88
C LEU A 356 21.62 -27.52 15.66
N GLU A 357 21.38 -26.35 15.07
CA GLU A 357 21.57 -25.06 15.73
C GLU A 357 20.62 -24.85 16.92
N ASN A 358 19.40 -25.37 16.84
CA ASN A 358 18.43 -25.27 17.93
C ASN A 358 18.68 -26.24 19.10
N ASN A 359 19.42 -27.33 18.87
CA ASN A 359 19.64 -28.38 19.86
C ASN A 359 21.09 -28.50 20.33
N ILE A 360 22.04 -27.98 19.56
CA ILE A 360 23.48 -28.05 19.84
C ILE A 360 24.03 -26.64 19.92
N ASN A 361 24.48 -26.24 21.11
CA ASN A 361 25.29 -25.03 21.27
C ASN A 361 26.76 -25.33 20.94
N ARG A 362 27.26 -24.76 19.84
CA ARG A 362 28.65 -24.92 19.38
C ARG A 362 29.69 -24.33 20.35
N GLU A 363 29.29 -23.41 21.24
CA GLU A 363 30.18 -22.82 22.25
C GLU A 363 30.47 -23.78 23.42
N LEU A 364 29.63 -24.81 23.60
CA LEU A 364 29.82 -25.80 24.66
C LEU A 364 30.72 -26.95 24.19
N PRO A 365 31.53 -27.53 25.09
CA PRO A 365 32.26 -28.76 24.81
C PRO A 365 31.33 -29.89 24.34
N ILE A 366 31.82 -30.74 23.43
CA ILE A 366 31.05 -31.83 22.79
C ILE A 366 30.39 -32.76 23.82
N VAL A 367 31.03 -32.95 24.98
CA VAL A 367 30.51 -33.78 26.08
C VAL A 367 29.18 -33.26 26.64
N ASN A 368 28.93 -31.94 26.55
CA ASN A 368 27.71 -31.31 27.03
C ASN A 368 26.61 -31.24 25.95
N TRP A 369 26.83 -31.79 24.76
CA TRP A 369 25.80 -31.86 23.73
C TRP A 369 24.79 -32.95 24.07
N ASP A 370 23.51 -32.59 24.08
CA ASP A 370 22.41 -33.52 24.36
C ASP A 370 22.06 -34.35 23.10
N LEU A 371 22.93 -35.31 22.79
CA LEU A 371 22.76 -36.21 21.65
C LEU A 371 21.54 -37.12 21.81
N ASP A 372 21.15 -37.45 23.05
CA ASP A 372 19.98 -38.29 23.33
C ASP A 372 18.67 -37.56 22.98
N ASN A 373 18.57 -36.27 23.30
CA ASN A 373 17.44 -35.45 22.89
C ASN A 373 17.41 -35.27 21.37
N LEU A 374 18.57 -35.05 20.74
CA LEU A 374 18.66 -34.99 19.28
C LEU A 374 18.18 -36.29 18.61
N MET A 375 18.56 -37.47 19.13
CA MET A 375 18.05 -38.75 18.64
C MET A 375 16.54 -38.85 18.75
N LYS A 376 15.96 -38.42 19.88
CA LYS A 376 14.50 -38.42 20.09
C LYS A 376 13.80 -37.50 19.09
N ILE A 377 14.34 -36.32 18.82
CA ILE A 377 13.80 -35.38 17.84
C ILE A 377 13.87 -35.96 16.43
N LEU A 378 15.01 -36.51 16.02
CA LEU A 378 15.17 -37.13 14.70
C LEU A 378 14.25 -38.33 14.50
N ASN A 379 14.06 -39.16 15.53
CA ASN A 379 13.14 -40.29 15.46
C ASN A 379 11.67 -39.82 15.45
N ASN A 380 11.28 -38.98 16.41
CA ASN A 380 9.90 -38.52 16.51
C ASN A 380 9.51 -37.71 15.28
N GLU A 381 10.32 -36.73 14.88
CA GLU A 381 9.98 -35.77 13.83
C GLU A 381 10.32 -36.27 12.42
N LEU A 382 11.46 -36.93 12.20
CA LEU A 382 11.89 -37.37 10.87
C LEU A 382 11.74 -38.88 10.63
N ASN A 383 11.38 -39.68 11.64
CA ASN A 383 11.28 -41.14 11.57
C ASN A 383 12.60 -41.79 11.12
N ILE A 384 13.71 -41.27 11.66
CA ILE A 384 15.07 -41.76 11.42
C ILE A 384 15.66 -42.24 12.74
N ASN A 385 15.98 -43.53 12.79
CA ASN A 385 16.72 -44.12 13.90
C ASN A 385 18.21 -44.08 13.55
N LEU A 386 18.93 -43.14 14.17
CA LEU A 386 20.39 -43.08 14.12
C LEU A 386 20.96 -43.61 15.41
N ASN A 387 21.99 -44.43 15.30
CA ASN A 387 22.89 -44.67 16.42
C ASN A 387 24.15 -43.82 16.23
N PHE A 388 24.37 -42.85 17.13
CA PHE A 388 25.54 -41.97 17.10
C PHE A 388 26.80 -42.64 17.66
N ASP A 389 26.71 -43.87 18.18
CA ASP A 389 27.85 -44.67 18.64
C ASP A 389 28.87 -45.01 17.55
N VAL A 390 28.54 -44.74 16.27
CA VAL A 390 29.39 -45.01 15.10
C VAL A 390 30.42 -43.89 14.86
N LEU A 391 30.29 -42.73 15.51
CA LEU A 391 31.22 -41.61 15.37
C LEU A 391 32.41 -41.81 16.34
N ASN A 392 33.51 -42.38 15.82
CA ASN A 392 34.59 -42.93 16.62
C ASN A 392 35.58 -41.91 17.24
N ASP A 393 35.55 -40.63 16.87
CA ASP A 393 36.46 -39.61 17.41
C ASP A 393 35.70 -38.39 17.97
N LYS A 394 35.38 -38.42 19.26
CA LYS A 394 34.73 -37.32 20.01
C LYS A 394 35.64 -36.11 20.29
N ASP A 395 36.91 -36.15 19.83
CA ASP A 395 37.93 -35.12 20.07
C ASP A 395 38.33 -34.33 18.82
N SER A 396 37.70 -34.58 17.65
CA SER A 396 38.04 -33.84 16.43
C SER A 396 37.30 -32.50 16.36
N SER A 397 38.00 -31.43 15.96
CA SER A 397 37.38 -30.12 15.67
C SER A 397 36.32 -30.18 14.54
N ASN A 398 36.16 -31.34 13.88
CA ASN A 398 35.25 -31.57 12.77
C ASN A 398 34.02 -32.43 13.14
N TYR A 399 33.86 -32.84 14.40
CA TYR A 399 32.77 -33.73 14.83
C TYR A 399 31.37 -33.19 14.45
N TYR A 400 31.15 -31.87 14.50
CA TYR A 400 29.91 -31.23 14.04
C TYR A 400 29.61 -31.50 12.56
N ILE A 401 30.63 -31.38 11.71
CA ILE A 401 30.51 -31.53 10.25
C ILE A 401 30.25 -33.00 9.91
N GLU A 402 30.92 -33.92 10.60
CA GLU A 402 30.72 -35.36 10.44
C GLU A 402 29.32 -35.79 10.88
N LEU A 403 28.86 -35.30 12.04
CA LEU A 403 27.50 -35.53 12.53
C LEU A 403 26.46 -35.04 11.52
N GLN A 404 26.61 -33.81 11.02
CA GLN A 404 25.72 -33.25 10.00
C GLN A 404 25.71 -34.10 8.73
N ALA A 405 26.88 -34.52 8.22
CA ALA A 405 26.98 -35.33 7.02
C ALA A 405 26.31 -36.70 7.17
N VAL A 406 26.43 -37.33 8.33
CA VAL A 406 25.76 -38.61 8.63
C VAL A 406 24.24 -38.44 8.65
N ILE A 407 23.74 -37.39 9.31
CA ILE A 407 22.29 -37.13 9.34
C ILE A 407 21.76 -36.84 7.93
N ASN A 408 22.44 -35.97 7.18
CA ASN A 408 22.09 -35.63 5.78
C ASN A 408 21.96 -36.89 4.92
N LYS A 409 22.95 -37.79 4.98
CA LYS A 409 22.97 -39.02 4.18
C LYS A 409 21.77 -39.90 4.48
N ASN A 410 21.46 -40.14 5.76
CA ASN A 410 20.35 -40.98 6.17
C ASN A 410 18.98 -40.39 5.79
N VAL A 411 18.83 -39.05 5.89
CA VAL A 411 17.62 -38.34 5.47
C VAL A 411 17.41 -38.48 3.96
N ILE A 412 18.47 -38.30 3.16
CA ILE A 412 18.42 -38.45 1.70
C ILE A 412 18.03 -39.89 1.33
N GLU A 413 18.66 -40.90 1.94
CA GLU A 413 18.35 -42.30 1.69
C GLU A 413 16.89 -42.64 2.04
N LYS A 414 16.39 -42.12 3.16
CA LYS A 414 14.99 -42.29 3.57
C LYS A 414 14.01 -41.69 2.57
N ILE A 415 14.25 -40.45 2.13
CA ILE A 415 13.40 -39.77 1.14
C ILE A 415 13.45 -40.52 -0.20
N GLN A 416 14.62 -40.98 -0.63
CA GLN A 416 14.75 -41.79 -1.83
C GLN A 416 13.90 -43.06 -1.73
N ILE A 417 13.94 -43.77 -0.59
CA ILE A 417 13.10 -44.96 -0.34
C ILE A 417 11.61 -44.61 -0.42
N ASN A 418 11.19 -43.55 0.26
CA ASN A 418 9.78 -43.13 0.28
C ASN A 418 9.26 -42.75 -1.10
N LEU A 419 10.11 -42.28 -2.01
CA LEU A 419 9.70 -41.83 -3.35
C LEU A 419 9.87 -42.91 -4.44
N LYS A 420 10.44 -44.09 -4.14
CA LYS A 420 10.77 -45.13 -5.15
C LYS A 420 9.58 -45.51 -6.03
N ASP A 421 8.39 -45.58 -5.47
CA ASP A 421 7.19 -46.09 -6.14
C ASP A 421 6.51 -45.07 -7.08
N LEU A 422 6.95 -43.80 -7.07
CA LEU A 422 6.43 -42.76 -7.96
C LEU A 422 7.25 -42.63 -9.24
N ASN A 423 6.59 -42.25 -10.33
CA ASN A 423 7.25 -41.85 -11.57
C ASN A 423 7.89 -40.45 -11.41
N GLU A 424 8.86 -40.09 -12.26
CA GLU A 424 9.54 -38.78 -12.19
C GLU A 424 8.59 -37.59 -12.23
N LYS A 425 7.54 -37.67 -13.07
CA LYS A 425 6.53 -36.62 -13.18
C LYS A 425 5.70 -36.47 -11.89
N ASP A 426 5.23 -37.59 -11.34
CA ASP A 426 4.43 -37.58 -10.12
C ASP A 426 5.26 -37.13 -8.90
N ARG A 427 6.56 -37.48 -8.87
CA ARG A 427 7.52 -36.96 -7.87
C ARG A 427 7.68 -35.44 -7.97
N SER A 428 7.84 -34.92 -9.19
CA SER A 428 7.96 -33.48 -9.44
C SER A 428 6.70 -32.74 -9.00
N ASP A 429 5.52 -33.22 -9.39
CA ASP A 429 4.26 -32.54 -9.08
C ASP A 429 3.94 -32.60 -7.57
N LEU A 430 4.20 -33.75 -6.92
CA LEU A 430 4.10 -33.88 -5.46
C LEU A 430 5.05 -32.90 -4.75
N PHE A 431 6.32 -32.84 -5.17
CA PHE A 431 7.30 -31.95 -4.59
C PHE A 431 6.91 -30.48 -4.75
N LYS A 432 6.50 -30.06 -5.96
CA LYS A 432 6.00 -28.70 -6.22
C LYS A 432 4.86 -28.34 -5.27
N ASN A 433 3.87 -29.22 -5.15
CA ASN A 433 2.71 -28.97 -4.29
C ASN A 433 3.12 -28.81 -2.82
N ILE A 434 3.97 -29.72 -2.29
CA ILE A 434 4.44 -29.65 -0.90
C ILE A 434 5.19 -28.34 -0.67
N VAL A 435 6.18 -28.02 -1.51
CA VAL A 435 7.03 -26.84 -1.32
C VAL A 435 6.20 -25.57 -1.40
N LEU A 436 5.29 -25.46 -2.39
CA LEU A 436 4.45 -24.28 -2.53
C LEU A 436 3.51 -24.10 -1.34
N THR A 437 2.87 -25.17 -0.86
CA THR A 437 2.00 -25.10 0.32
C THR A 437 2.77 -24.66 1.56
N VAL A 438 3.95 -25.24 1.80
CA VAL A 438 4.78 -24.89 2.98
C VAL A 438 5.30 -23.45 2.89
N ILE A 439 5.76 -23.00 1.72
CA ILE A 439 6.18 -21.61 1.51
C ILE A 439 5.01 -20.66 1.74
N ASP A 440 3.84 -20.93 1.14
CA ASP A 440 2.68 -20.04 1.22
C ASP A 440 2.16 -19.92 2.67
N GLU A 441 2.15 -21.02 3.43
CA GLU A 441 1.75 -21.02 4.85
C GLU A 441 2.74 -20.25 5.75
N ASN A 442 4.03 -20.54 5.64
CA ASN A 442 5.06 -19.87 6.43
C ASN A 442 5.17 -18.38 6.08
N TRP A 443 5.08 -18.03 4.80
CA TRP A 443 5.09 -16.64 4.35
C TRP A 443 3.89 -15.86 4.90
N ARG A 444 2.70 -16.46 4.93
CA ARG A 444 1.51 -15.84 5.54
C ARG A 444 1.71 -15.60 7.03
N ASN A 445 2.26 -16.57 7.75
CA ASN A 445 2.57 -16.42 9.18
C ASN A 445 3.60 -15.31 9.43
N HIS A 446 4.63 -15.24 8.59
CA HIS A 446 5.64 -14.19 8.61
C HIS A 446 5.05 -12.80 8.34
N LEU A 447 4.16 -12.65 7.36
CA LEU A 447 3.49 -11.37 7.11
C LEU A 447 2.69 -10.89 8.32
N ASN A 448 1.95 -11.79 8.99
CA ASN A 448 1.23 -11.45 10.21
C ASN A 448 2.21 -11.05 11.34
N ALA A 449 3.31 -11.80 11.51
CA ALA A 449 4.33 -11.48 12.50
C ALA A 449 5.02 -10.13 12.24
N MET A 450 5.27 -9.80 10.97
CA MET A 450 5.81 -8.51 10.53
C MET A 450 4.88 -7.34 10.81
N ASP A 451 3.56 -7.54 10.71
CA ASP A 451 2.55 -6.55 11.08
C ASP A 451 2.56 -6.28 12.58
N TYR A 452 2.60 -7.33 13.41
CA TYR A 452 2.73 -7.17 14.88
C TYR A 452 4.05 -6.49 15.27
N LEU A 453 5.16 -6.86 14.63
CA LEU A 453 6.46 -6.23 14.86
C LEU A 453 6.39 -4.73 14.56
N ARG A 454 5.77 -4.35 13.43
CA ARG A 454 5.65 -2.95 13.00
C ARG A 454 4.87 -2.10 14.01
N GLN A 455 3.86 -2.67 14.67
CA GLN A 455 3.08 -2.00 15.71
C GLN A 455 3.89 -1.81 16.99
N GLY A 456 4.59 -2.85 17.44
CA GLY A 456 5.35 -2.83 18.70
C GLY A 456 6.66 -2.04 18.64
N ILE A 457 7.28 -1.92 17.46
CA ILE A 457 8.64 -1.38 17.34
C ILE A 457 8.74 0.10 17.74
N GLY A 458 7.65 0.86 17.65
CA GLY A 458 7.59 2.26 18.08
C GLY A 458 7.97 2.43 19.56
N LEU A 459 7.69 1.44 20.40
CA LEU A 459 8.03 1.47 21.82
C LEU A 459 9.54 1.37 22.08
N ARG A 460 10.34 0.88 21.13
CA ARG A 460 11.81 0.87 21.24
C ARG A 460 12.40 2.28 21.22
N GLY A 461 11.65 3.26 20.73
CA GLY A 461 12.02 4.68 20.78
C GLY A 461 12.24 5.20 22.21
N TYR A 462 11.56 4.63 23.21
CA TYR A 462 11.77 4.97 24.62
C TYR A 462 13.18 4.62 25.12
N ALA A 463 13.82 3.62 24.52
CA ALA A 463 15.20 3.22 24.84
C ALA A 463 16.25 3.99 24.02
N GLN A 464 15.87 5.10 23.37
CA GLN A 464 16.73 5.90 22.48
C GLN A 464 17.33 5.12 21.28
N LYS A 465 16.78 3.93 20.98
CA LYS A 465 17.12 3.18 19.77
C LYS A 465 16.26 3.68 18.61
N ASN A 466 16.83 3.71 17.41
CA ASN A 466 16.07 4.04 16.21
C ASN A 466 15.13 2.88 15.84
N PRO A 467 13.79 3.04 15.90
CA PRO A 467 12.85 1.96 15.64
C PRO A 467 13.01 1.30 14.27
N LYS A 468 13.41 2.07 13.25
CA LYS A 468 13.62 1.57 11.90
C LYS A 468 14.75 0.55 11.80
N ASN A 469 15.86 0.83 12.47
CA ASN A 469 17.02 -0.06 12.45
C ASN A 469 16.73 -1.35 13.21
N GLU A 470 16.04 -1.24 14.36
CA GLU A 470 15.60 -2.41 15.11
C GLU A 470 14.58 -3.23 14.30
N TYR A 471 13.61 -2.60 13.64
CA TYR A 471 12.68 -3.28 12.74
C TYR A 471 13.42 -4.03 11.65
N LYS A 472 14.39 -3.39 10.99
CA LYS A 472 15.19 -4.03 9.93
C LYS A 472 15.99 -5.23 10.45
N ARG A 473 16.55 -5.16 11.66
CA ARG A 473 17.29 -6.27 12.27
C ARG A 473 16.35 -7.42 12.61
N GLU A 474 15.32 -7.17 13.42
CA GLU A 474 14.39 -8.21 13.89
C GLU A 474 13.62 -8.83 12.72
N SER A 475 13.18 -8.03 11.72
CA SER A 475 12.52 -8.56 10.52
C SER A 475 13.42 -9.44 9.66
N PHE A 476 14.73 -9.19 9.64
CA PHE A 476 15.69 -10.00 8.92
C PHE A 476 15.94 -11.32 9.66
N GLU A 477 16.12 -11.28 10.98
CA GLU A 477 16.25 -12.46 11.84
C GLU A 477 15.02 -13.38 11.69
N MET A 478 13.81 -12.82 11.80
CA MET A 478 12.56 -13.56 11.60
C MET A 478 12.45 -14.16 10.19
N PHE A 479 12.97 -13.47 9.17
CA PHE A 479 12.95 -13.95 7.79
C PHE A 479 13.94 -15.10 7.58
N GLU A 480 15.14 -15.03 8.15
CA GLU A 480 16.11 -16.13 8.11
C GLU A 480 15.56 -17.37 8.84
N GLU A 481 14.97 -17.18 10.02
CA GLU A 481 14.31 -18.25 10.77
C GLU A 481 13.17 -18.89 9.96
N MET A 482 12.33 -18.06 9.31
CA MET A 482 11.27 -18.56 8.43
C MET A 482 11.83 -19.40 7.27
N LEU A 483 12.90 -18.96 6.61
CA LEU A 483 13.51 -19.71 5.51
C LEU A 483 14.06 -21.07 5.96
N LEU A 484 14.69 -21.11 7.14
CA LEU A 484 15.18 -22.34 7.75
C LEU A 484 14.03 -23.27 8.14
N SER A 485 12.97 -22.72 8.74
CA SER A 485 11.75 -23.45 9.12
C SER A 485 11.04 -24.06 7.90
N ILE A 486 10.95 -23.33 6.78
CA ILE A 486 10.43 -23.85 5.51
C ILE A 486 11.22 -25.10 5.07
N ASN A 487 12.56 -25.02 5.10
CA ASN A 487 13.41 -26.14 4.70
C ASN A 487 13.23 -27.36 5.62
N TYR A 488 13.09 -27.12 6.92
CA TYR A 488 12.85 -28.16 7.90
C TYR A 488 11.49 -28.83 7.72
N GLU A 489 10.42 -28.07 7.58
CA GLU A 489 9.05 -28.60 7.39
C GLU A 489 8.93 -29.39 6.08
N ILE A 490 9.56 -28.92 4.99
CA ILE A 490 9.64 -29.70 3.73
C ILE A 490 10.35 -31.04 3.98
N THR A 491 11.48 -31.03 4.67
CA THR A 491 12.25 -32.24 4.99
C THR A 491 11.42 -33.21 5.82
N LYS A 492 10.71 -32.71 6.83
CA LYS A 492 9.81 -33.48 7.71
C LYS A 492 8.64 -34.12 6.96
N ILE A 493 8.02 -33.40 6.03
CA ILE A 493 6.95 -33.95 5.19
C ILE A 493 7.50 -35.05 4.29
N LEU A 494 8.64 -34.83 3.62
CA LEU A 494 9.24 -35.79 2.69
C LEU A 494 9.70 -37.10 3.36
N THR A 495 10.23 -37.05 4.58
CA THR A 495 10.65 -38.24 5.33
C THR A 495 9.49 -39.07 5.87
N ARG A 496 8.32 -38.46 6.06
CA ARG A 496 7.12 -39.10 6.62
C ARG A 496 6.10 -39.56 5.59
N ILE A 497 6.15 -39.03 4.37
CA ILE A 497 5.23 -39.41 3.30
C ILE A 497 5.21 -40.94 3.12
N LYS A 498 4.00 -41.50 3.19
CA LYS A 498 3.71 -42.88 2.82
C LYS A 498 2.81 -42.84 1.59
N ILE A 499 3.30 -43.39 0.48
CA ILE A 499 2.50 -43.49 -0.74
C ILE A 499 1.57 -44.70 -0.60
N ASN A 500 0.28 -44.45 -0.45
CA ASN A 500 -0.72 -45.50 -0.57
C ASN A 500 -1.08 -45.68 -2.05
N ASN A 501 -0.83 -46.88 -2.60
CA ASN A 501 -1.10 -47.24 -4.00
C ASN A 501 -2.60 -47.34 -4.36
N SER A 502 -3.53 -46.92 -3.49
CA SER A 502 -4.97 -47.13 -3.66
C SER A 502 -5.72 -46.04 -4.45
N ASN A 503 -5.05 -45.01 -4.97
CA ASN A 503 -5.68 -44.02 -5.86
C ASN A 503 -4.88 -43.83 -7.16
N LYS A 504 -4.83 -44.86 -8.00
CA LYS A 504 -4.37 -44.77 -9.40
C LYS A 504 -5.44 -44.20 -10.36
N SER A 505 -6.54 -43.65 -9.85
CA SER A 505 -7.58 -42.99 -10.65
C SER A 505 -8.07 -41.74 -9.93
N ASN A 506 -7.51 -40.58 -10.26
CA ASN A 506 -8.16 -39.24 -10.24
C ASN A 506 -7.13 -38.09 -10.26
N ILE A 507 -6.06 -38.19 -11.06
CA ILE A 507 -5.26 -37.02 -11.44
C ILE A 507 -5.00 -37.10 -12.95
N SER A 508 -6.08 -36.99 -13.72
CA SER A 508 -6.00 -36.65 -15.13
C SER A 508 -7.31 -35.96 -15.50
N ASN A 509 -7.29 -34.63 -15.50
CA ASN A 509 -7.95 -33.79 -16.51
C ASN A 509 -7.78 -32.31 -16.13
N ASN A 510 -6.74 -31.68 -16.68
CA ASN A 510 -6.83 -30.44 -17.45
C ASN A 510 -5.43 -29.91 -17.76
N ILE A 511 -4.85 -30.37 -18.87
CA ILE A 511 -3.76 -29.65 -19.55
C ILE A 511 -4.15 -29.54 -21.02
N THR A 512 -4.48 -28.33 -21.45
CA THR A 512 -4.47 -27.92 -22.86
C THR A 512 -3.07 -27.46 -23.25
N LYS A 513 -2.66 -27.95 -24.43
CA LYS A 513 -1.38 -27.91 -25.15
C LYS A 513 -0.70 -26.54 -25.32
N SER A 514 0.65 -26.52 -25.36
CA SER A 514 1.48 -26.04 -26.51
C SER A 514 3.00 -26.41 -26.33
N PRO A 515 3.84 -26.38 -27.39
CA PRO A 515 4.93 -27.34 -27.59
C PRO A 515 6.39 -26.86 -27.33
N THR A 516 7.25 -27.89 -27.36
CA THR A 516 8.71 -28.10 -27.23
C THR A 516 9.73 -27.13 -27.88
N MET A 517 10.93 -27.00 -27.26
CA MET A 517 12.25 -27.37 -27.87
C MET A 517 13.48 -27.29 -26.92
N ASN A 518 14.25 -28.40 -26.89
CA ASN A 518 15.69 -28.71 -26.63
C ASN A 518 16.73 -27.57 -26.36
N SER A 519 17.93 -27.76 -25.78
CA SER A 519 18.62 -28.76 -24.90
C SER A 519 20.07 -28.26 -24.60
N ASN A 520 20.70 -28.79 -23.53
CA ASN A 520 22.15 -28.99 -23.25
C ASN A 520 22.96 -28.07 -22.28
N LYS A 521 23.27 -28.65 -21.09
CA LYS A 521 24.55 -28.88 -20.32
C LYS A 521 25.66 -27.80 -20.32
N LYS A 522 26.48 -27.55 -19.28
CA LYS A 522 26.65 -27.88 -17.84
C LYS A 522 27.82 -26.99 -17.28
N SER A 523 27.75 -26.53 -16.02
CA SER A 523 28.79 -26.17 -14.99
C SER A 523 30.18 -25.58 -15.36
N ASN A 524 30.86 -24.68 -14.62
CA ASN A 524 30.62 -23.97 -13.35
C ASN A 524 31.66 -22.84 -13.11
N ASP A 525 31.19 -21.68 -12.62
CA ASP A 525 31.76 -20.71 -11.66
C ASP A 525 30.53 -19.94 -11.11
N PRO A 526 30.30 -19.71 -9.80
CA PRO A 526 28.93 -19.57 -9.25
C PRO A 526 28.10 -18.35 -9.70
N ARG A 527 28.67 -17.45 -10.53
CA ARG A 527 27.98 -16.27 -11.10
C ARG A 527 28.27 -16.02 -12.61
N CYS A 528 29.11 -16.79 -13.31
CA CYS A 528 29.42 -16.59 -14.75
C CYS A 528 29.56 -17.95 -15.50
N LEU A 529 29.04 -18.03 -16.74
CA LEU A 529 28.96 -19.25 -17.57
C LEU A 529 30.26 -19.66 -18.31
N LEU A 530 31.36 -18.92 -18.19
CA LEU A 530 32.64 -19.26 -18.81
C LEU A 530 33.73 -19.32 -17.75
N ASN A 531 34.05 -20.53 -17.29
CA ASN A 531 35.40 -20.81 -16.83
C ASN A 531 35.76 -22.28 -17.04
N SER A 532 36.45 -22.55 -18.14
CA SER A 532 37.44 -23.62 -18.21
C SER A 532 38.76 -22.98 -18.64
N LYS A 533 39.85 -23.40 -18.00
CA LYS A 533 41.19 -22.79 -18.11
C LYS A 533 41.63 -22.58 -19.57
N ASN A 534 42.29 -21.43 -19.77
CA ASN A 534 43.13 -21.02 -20.91
C ASN A 534 42.45 -20.63 -22.23
N ILE A 535 41.67 -19.54 -22.21
CA ILE A 535 41.56 -18.66 -23.39
C ILE A 535 41.61 -17.19 -22.92
N ASP A 536 42.70 -16.50 -23.21
CA ASP A 536 42.81 -15.04 -23.04
C ASP A 536 41.94 -14.33 -24.08
N ILE A 537 40.68 -14.04 -23.75
CA ILE A 537 39.78 -13.26 -24.60
C ILE A 537 39.88 -11.77 -24.21
N PRO A 538 40.25 -10.86 -25.14
CA PRO A 538 40.37 -9.44 -24.85
C PRO A 538 39.05 -8.80 -24.37
N ARG A 539 39.10 -7.98 -23.31
CA ARG A 539 37.94 -7.38 -22.58
C ARG A 539 36.84 -6.74 -23.44
N ASN A 540 37.18 -6.22 -24.62
CA ASN A 540 36.25 -5.51 -25.50
C ASN A 540 35.70 -6.37 -26.65
N LYS A 541 36.13 -7.63 -26.77
CA LYS A 541 35.61 -8.58 -27.77
C LYS A 541 34.20 -9.02 -27.37
N LYS A 542 33.34 -9.31 -28.36
CA LYS A 542 31.99 -9.80 -28.11
C LYS A 542 32.06 -11.20 -27.50
N CYS A 543 31.31 -11.39 -26.42
CA CYS A 543 31.10 -12.66 -25.77
C CYS A 543 30.34 -13.57 -26.74
N PRO A 544 30.82 -14.78 -27.03
CA PRO A 544 30.20 -15.68 -28.00
C PRO A 544 28.80 -16.17 -27.58
N VAL A 545 28.47 -16.10 -26.28
CA VAL A 545 27.20 -16.59 -25.72
C VAL A 545 26.13 -15.49 -25.66
N THR A 546 26.51 -14.28 -25.26
CA THR A 546 25.56 -13.17 -25.04
C THR A 546 25.65 -12.07 -26.09
N ASN A 547 26.62 -12.16 -27.00
CA ASN A 547 26.94 -11.16 -28.04
C ASN A 547 27.29 -9.75 -27.52
N MET A 548 27.30 -9.55 -26.20
CA MET A 548 27.70 -8.34 -25.48
C MET A 548 29.22 -8.32 -25.22
N LYS A 549 29.81 -7.15 -24.92
CA LYS A 549 31.27 -7.08 -24.63
C LYS A 549 31.60 -7.89 -23.37
N PHE A 550 32.71 -8.65 -23.40
CA PHE A 550 33.06 -9.61 -22.33
C PHE A 550 33.06 -9.00 -20.91
N LYS A 551 33.53 -7.75 -20.77
CA LYS A 551 33.49 -6.99 -19.50
C LYS A 551 32.09 -6.79 -18.89
N GLN A 552 31.03 -6.81 -19.69
CA GLN A 552 29.65 -6.66 -19.23
C GLN A 552 28.97 -8.01 -18.90
N CYS A 553 29.58 -9.12 -19.31
CA CYS A 553 29.03 -10.47 -19.14
C CYS A 553 29.59 -11.16 -17.89
N CYS A 554 30.92 -11.17 -17.71
CA CYS A 554 31.59 -11.94 -16.65
C CYS A 554 32.57 -11.12 -15.79
N GLY A 555 32.65 -9.81 -16.01
CA GLY A 555 33.63 -8.92 -15.36
C GLY A 555 33.04 -7.64 -14.78
N LYS A 556 31.80 -7.69 -14.26
CA LYS A 556 31.29 -6.64 -13.36
C LYS A 556 31.85 -6.95 -11.96
N ILE A 557 32.92 -6.26 -11.59
CA ILE A 557 33.19 -5.96 -10.17
C ILE A 557 32.17 -4.90 -9.76
#